data_AF-S2WIZ0-F1
#
_entry.id   AF-S2WIZ0-F1
#
_cell.length_a   1.000
_cell.length_b   1.000
_cell.length_c   1.000
_cell.angle_alpha   90.00
_cell.angle_beta   90.00
_cell.angle_gamma   90.00
#
_symmetry.space_group_name_H-M   'P 1'
#
loop_
_entity.id
_entity.type
_entity.pdbx_description
1 polymer ?
#
loop_
_entity_poly.entity_id
_entity_poly.type
_entity_poly.pdbx_seq_one_letter_code
_entity_poly.pdbx_strand_id
1 'polypeptide(L)'
;MLVTALFGFCFGLIASLGFVPFGIWPMTIAGLAAFMVFTIRCSGRMSALAGYSFGIGLFGVTVSYVSVMGIWIGVALVAVLSLYTAIYGIVQNKIQRFKIWPLLVPAAWVAMEFCWSRFPLGGFGWVRLAFTSPDQPIGGLLWLLAASGIGYLIAFCASCLAAMVSKLVLGKHRSVLWLIPVSAIFVAGVIGQTFIPSKDGEQQVSVGMVQGDVAGSAGPRALGYARSVTNNHFSETVLLLAKARSENIPIDFILWPENSSDHDPTVDVKTEQMVQKTIELGQSPLFMGAVMEGPGEDERQTTSLWYDADGAIIGRHDKRNAVPFGEYTPFKDLVFKLVPMAKLVGRQTVEGSQPGVLDVLINEKPLKVGTIICFELAFDDTIYDLAKKDAQLIVVQSNNSTYTGTFQPKQQFQITRVRAMELAQPIVVSTTSSFSGHIDEHGRVIDRTEEATSASRIYKVPIGTVKTPAVYVGKVVDYLCLTVTLLSIGATVVKRRPRHTKINFHD
;
A
#
# COMPACT_ATOMS: atom_id res chain seq x y z
N MET A 1 -23.32 22.54 14.58
CA MET A 1 -23.08 21.25 13.88
C MET A 1 -22.47 21.47 12.50
N LEU A 2 -23.13 22.20 11.61
CA LEU A 2 -22.64 22.45 10.23
C LEU A 2 -21.22 23.02 10.17
N VAL A 3 -20.92 24.06 10.96
CA VAL A 3 -19.59 24.69 11.02
C VAL A 3 -18.49 23.68 11.40
N THR A 4 -18.76 22.80 12.37
CA THR A 4 -17.82 21.75 12.79
C THR A 4 -17.58 20.71 11.71
N ALA A 5 -18.64 20.30 11.01
CA ALA A 5 -18.53 19.39 9.88
C ALA A 5 -17.69 20.02 8.76
N LEU A 6 -17.94 21.29 8.44
CA LEU A 6 -17.19 22.03 7.42
C LEU A 6 -15.70 22.13 7.76
N PHE A 7 -15.34 22.52 9.00
CA PHE A 7 -13.94 22.55 9.42
C PHE A 7 -13.29 21.18 9.38
N GLY A 8 -13.97 20.14 9.88
CA GLY A 8 -13.48 18.75 9.81
C GLY A 8 -13.15 18.36 8.37
N PHE A 9 -14.09 18.58 7.46
CA PHE A 9 -13.92 18.31 6.03
C PHE A 9 -12.73 19.06 5.43
N CYS A 10 -12.61 20.37 5.66
CA CYS A 10 -11.48 21.16 5.16
C CYS A 10 -10.13 20.66 5.70
N PHE A 11 -10.03 20.27 6.97
CA PHE A 11 -8.79 19.72 7.52
C PHE A 11 -8.44 18.36 6.89
N GLY A 12 -9.44 17.53 6.59
CA GLY A 12 -9.26 16.27 5.87
C GLY A 12 -8.77 16.49 4.43
N LEU A 13 -9.34 17.47 3.72
CA LEU A 13 -8.88 17.88 2.39
C LEU A 13 -7.43 18.39 2.42
N ILE A 14 -7.07 19.22 3.39
CA ILE A 14 -5.68 19.68 3.54
C ILE A 14 -4.78 18.47 3.78
N ALA A 15 -5.18 17.54 4.66
CA ALA A 15 -4.36 16.37 4.97
C ALA A 15 -4.13 15.46 3.75
N SER A 16 -5.11 15.35 2.85
CA SER A 16 -5.01 14.51 1.64
C SER A 16 -4.04 15.06 0.59
N LEU A 17 -3.72 16.35 0.61
CA LEU A 17 -2.78 16.95 -0.35
C LEU A 17 -1.33 16.46 -0.20
N GLY A 18 -0.97 15.80 0.90
CA GLY A 18 0.34 15.15 1.02
C GLY A 18 0.40 13.77 0.34
N PHE A 19 -0.74 13.19 -0.03
CA PHE A 19 -0.79 11.97 -0.80
C PHE A 19 -0.60 12.26 -2.29
N VAL A 20 -0.06 11.27 -3.01
CA VAL A 20 0.03 11.30 -4.47
C VAL A 20 -1.39 11.30 -5.06
N PRO A 21 -1.67 12.13 -6.10
CA PRO A 21 -0.75 12.79 -7.02
C PRO A 21 -0.16 14.13 -6.57
N PHE A 22 -0.67 14.74 -5.50
CA PHE A 22 -0.26 16.09 -5.11
C PHE A 22 1.12 16.12 -4.45
N GLY A 23 1.38 15.18 -3.52
CA GLY A 23 2.69 15.00 -2.90
C GLY A 23 3.17 16.16 -2.02
N ILE A 24 2.28 17.08 -1.63
CA ILE A 24 2.61 18.27 -0.81
C ILE A 24 2.63 17.86 0.66
N TRP A 25 3.63 17.07 1.04
CA TRP A 25 3.70 16.40 2.35
C TRP A 25 3.49 17.29 3.59
N PRO A 26 3.89 18.58 3.63
CA PRO A 26 3.64 19.41 4.81
C PRO A 26 2.14 19.59 5.09
N MET A 27 1.29 19.48 4.07
CA MET A 27 -0.16 19.61 4.21
C MET A 27 -0.78 18.47 5.01
N THR A 28 -0.23 17.26 4.95
CA THR A 28 -0.65 16.15 5.83
C THR A 28 -0.44 16.50 7.30
N ILE A 29 0.73 17.04 7.66
CA ILE A 29 1.05 17.48 9.02
C ILE A 29 0.14 18.65 9.42
N ALA A 30 -0.04 19.63 8.54
CA ALA A 30 -0.86 20.81 8.80
C ALA A 30 -2.35 20.48 9.02
N GLY A 31 -2.93 19.63 8.15
CA GLY A 31 -4.32 19.21 8.25
C GLY A 31 -4.59 18.41 9.52
N LEU A 32 -3.72 17.46 9.87
CA LEU A 32 -3.79 16.72 11.12
C LEU A 32 -3.66 17.65 12.34
N ALA A 33 -2.69 18.57 12.32
CA ALA A 33 -2.48 19.50 13.42
C ALA A 33 -3.68 20.42 13.63
N ALA A 34 -4.25 20.97 12.54
CA ALA A 34 -5.43 21.81 12.60
C ALA A 34 -6.65 21.05 13.18
N PHE A 35 -6.85 19.79 12.77
CA PHE A 35 -7.88 18.93 13.31
C PHE A 35 -7.68 18.64 14.81
N MET A 36 -6.44 18.37 15.23
CA MET A 36 -6.11 18.19 16.65
C MET A 36 -6.38 19.45 17.48
N VAL A 37 -5.95 20.63 17.02
CA VAL A 37 -6.21 21.92 17.69
C VAL A 37 -7.71 22.17 17.83
N PHE A 38 -8.47 21.94 16.75
CA PHE A 38 -9.90 22.18 16.71
C PHE A 38 -10.67 21.30 17.71
N THR A 39 -10.26 20.04 17.88
CA THR A 39 -10.97 19.07 18.73
C THR A 39 -10.73 19.25 20.23
N ILE A 40 -9.70 20.02 20.64
CA ILE A 40 -9.42 20.33 22.06
C ILE A 40 -10.62 21.00 22.75
N ARG A 41 -11.32 21.90 22.05
CA ARG A 41 -12.47 22.65 22.60
C ARG A 41 -13.82 22.02 22.25
N CYS A 42 -13.83 20.93 21.50
CA CYS A 42 -15.07 20.27 21.11
C CYS A 42 -15.57 19.31 22.20
N SER A 43 -16.89 19.12 22.25
CA SER A 43 -17.47 17.99 23.00
C SER A 43 -17.16 16.67 22.27
N GLY A 44 -17.33 15.53 22.96
CA GLY A 44 -17.07 14.22 22.34
C GLY A 44 -17.93 13.96 21.10
N ARG A 45 -19.21 14.36 21.11
CA ARG A 45 -20.12 14.26 19.95
C ARG A 45 -19.67 15.15 18.79
N MET A 46 -19.25 16.38 19.08
CA MET A 46 -18.76 17.31 18.07
C MET A 46 -17.40 16.86 17.49
N SER A 47 -16.56 16.21 18.29
CA SER A 47 -15.28 15.63 17.83
C SER A 47 -15.50 14.41 16.94
N ALA A 48 -16.53 13.60 17.23
CA ALA A 48 -16.95 12.51 16.36
C ALA A 48 -17.43 13.03 14.99
N LEU A 49 -18.30 14.05 15.00
CA LEU A 49 -18.78 14.69 13.78
C LEU A 49 -17.62 15.30 12.96
N ALA A 50 -16.73 16.05 13.63
CA ALA A 50 -15.54 16.61 13.00
C ALA A 50 -14.66 15.51 12.40
N GLY A 51 -14.47 14.40 13.11
CA GLY A 51 -13.67 13.25 12.66
C GLY A 51 -14.30 12.50 11.50
N TYR A 52 -15.62 12.34 11.48
CA TYR A 52 -16.33 11.77 10.34
C TYR A 52 -16.17 12.66 9.10
N SER A 53 -16.40 13.97 9.24
CA SER A 53 -16.20 14.92 8.14
C SER A 53 -14.74 15.02 7.68
N PHE A 54 -13.78 14.92 8.61
CA PHE A 54 -12.36 14.79 8.29
C PHE A 54 -12.08 13.57 7.42
N GLY A 55 -12.66 12.42 7.77
CA GLY A 55 -12.59 11.20 6.95
C GLY A 55 -13.13 11.41 5.55
N ILE A 56 -14.28 12.08 5.41
CA ILE A 56 -14.89 12.37 4.11
C ILE A 56 -13.93 13.22 3.25
N GLY A 57 -13.30 14.24 3.83
CA GLY A 57 -12.32 15.07 3.12
C GLY A 57 -11.07 14.29 2.73
N LEU A 58 -10.53 13.48 3.65
CA LEU A 58 -9.33 12.69 3.41
C LEU A 58 -9.57 11.60 2.36
N PHE A 59 -10.48 10.66 2.65
CA PHE A 59 -10.77 9.50 1.81
C PHE A 59 -11.51 9.87 0.52
N GLY A 60 -12.28 10.97 0.53
CA GLY A 60 -12.91 11.49 -0.68
C GLY A 60 -11.90 11.94 -1.74
N VAL A 61 -10.69 12.34 -1.34
CA VAL A 61 -9.61 12.65 -2.28
C VAL A 61 -8.75 11.41 -2.56
N THR A 62 -8.40 10.64 -1.52
CA THR A 62 -7.42 9.56 -1.68
C THR A 62 -8.02 8.27 -2.24
N VAL A 63 -9.30 7.99 -2.04
CA VAL A 63 -9.94 6.69 -2.35
C VAL A 63 -11.08 6.81 -3.38
N SER A 64 -11.50 8.03 -3.75
CA SER A 64 -12.62 8.21 -4.68
C SER A 64 -12.42 7.60 -6.05
N TYR A 65 -11.18 7.27 -6.44
CA TYR A 65 -10.87 6.50 -7.65
C TYR A 65 -11.64 5.18 -7.73
N VAL A 66 -12.01 4.56 -6.60
CA VAL A 66 -12.79 3.32 -6.57
C VAL A 66 -14.17 3.48 -7.22
N SER A 67 -14.66 4.73 -7.32
CA SER A 67 -15.92 5.06 -7.99
C SER A 67 -15.97 4.67 -9.46
N VAL A 68 -14.81 4.40 -10.11
CA VAL A 68 -14.80 3.85 -11.48
C VAL A 68 -15.47 2.49 -11.57
N MET A 69 -15.43 1.69 -10.49
CA MET A 69 -16.15 0.40 -10.38
C MET A 69 -17.65 0.57 -10.10
N GLY A 70 -18.06 1.78 -9.72
CA GLY A 70 -19.41 2.12 -9.34
C GLY A 70 -19.40 3.20 -8.27
N ILE A 71 -20.11 4.31 -8.51
CA ILE A 71 -20.11 5.47 -7.61
C ILE A 71 -20.50 5.11 -6.17
N TRP A 72 -21.46 4.21 -6.01
CA TRP A 72 -21.93 3.77 -4.69
C TRP A 72 -20.90 2.92 -3.94
N ILE A 73 -20.03 2.21 -4.64
CA ILE A 73 -18.93 1.45 -4.02
C ILE A 73 -17.92 2.45 -3.43
N GLY A 74 -17.52 3.45 -4.21
CA GLY A 74 -16.62 4.51 -3.74
C GLY A 74 -17.21 5.29 -2.56
N VAL A 75 -18.48 5.71 -2.66
CA VAL A 75 -19.20 6.42 -1.58
C VAL A 75 -19.28 5.56 -0.32
N ALA A 76 -19.64 4.28 -0.44
CA ALA A 76 -19.74 3.37 0.69
C ALA A 76 -18.38 3.16 1.37
N LEU A 77 -17.31 2.96 0.59
CA LEU A 77 -15.96 2.80 1.12
C LEU A 77 -15.50 4.06 1.87
N VAL A 78 -15.68 5.25 1.27
CA VAL A 78 -15.37 6.53 1.93
C VAL A 78 -16.17 6.69 3.23
N ALA A 79 -17.46 6.37 3.22
CA ALA A 79 -18.30 6.45 4.40
C ALA A 79 -17.82 5.49 5.52
N VAL A 80 -17.50 4.23 5.19
CA VAL A 80 -17.00 3.24 6.16
C VAL A 80 -15.65 3.65 6.72
N LEU A 81 -14.70 4.06 5.89
CA LEU A 81 -13.38 4.54 6.35
C LEU A 81 -13.51 5.78 7.24
N SER A 82 -14.45 6.66 6.93
CA SER A 82 -14.73 7.86 7.74
C SER A 82 -15.28 7.54 9.14
N LEU A 83 -15.84 6.35 9.36
CA LEU A 83 -16.23 5.91 10.71
C LEU A 83 -15.00 5.73 11.61
N TYR A 84 -13.88 5.26 11.07
CA TYR A 84 -12.64 5.14 11.85
C TYR A 84 -12.10 6.50 12.27
N THR A 85 -12.13 7.49 11.38
CA THR A 85 -11.71 8.86 11.74
C THR A 85 -12.71 9.54 12.68
N ALA A 86 -13.99 9.17 12.65
CA ALA A 86 -14.98 9.57 13.65
C ALA A 86 -14.64 9.01 15.04
N ILE A 87 -14.29 7.72 15.12
CA ILE A 87 -13.82 7.06 16.34
C ILE A 87 -12.53 7.74 16.83
N TYR A 88 -11.57 7.97 15.94
CA TYR A 88 -10.35 8.72 16.23
C TYR A 88 -10.67 10.10 16.84
N GLY A 89 -11.64 10.83 16.28
CA GLY A 89 -12.12 12.11 16.80
C GLY A 89 -12.56 12.03 18.27
N ILE A 90 -13.29 10.98 18.65
CA ILE A 90 -13.69 10.72 20.05
C ILE A 90 -12.48 10.37 20.91
N VAL A 91 -11.63 9.46 20.42
CA VAL A 91 -10.47 8.94 21.14
C VAL A 91 -9.48 10.06 21.44
N GLN A 92 -9.08 10.86 20.45
CA GLN A 92 -8.16 11.98 20.66
C GLN A 92 -8.74 13.01 21.63
N ASN A 93 -10.05 13.33 21.56
CA ASN A 93 -10.67 14.30 22.47
C ASN A 93 -10.58 13.87 23.93
N LYS A 94 -10.63 12.55 24.18
CA LYS A 94 -10.42 11.98 25.51
C LYS A 94 -8.94 12.05 25.90
N ILE A 95 -8.03 11.65 25.00
CA ILE A 95 -6.59 11.58 25.24
C ILE A 95 -5.97 12.98 25.43
N GLN A 96 -6.45 14.01 24.72
CA GLN A 96 -5.99 15.40 24.81
C GLN A 96 -6.13 16.01 26.22
N ARG A 97 -6.86 15.35 27.12
CA ARG A 97 -6.98 15.74 28.54
C ARG A 97 -5.74 15.40 29.37
N PHE A 98 -4.86 14.52 28.88
CA PHE A 98 -3.61 14.19 29.55
C PHE A 98 -2.52 15.23 29.24
N LYS A 99 -1.62 15.49 30.18
CA LYS A 99 -0.48 16.42 29.96
C LYS A 99 0.45 15.93 28.84
N ILE A 100 0.59 14.62 28.68
CA ILE A 100 1.44 13.94 27.70
C ILE A 100 0.71 13.61 26.39
N TRP A 101 -0.47 14.21 26.15
CA TRP A 101 -1.25 13.92 24.95
C TRP A 101 -0.50 14.00 23.62
N PRO A 102 0.52 14.88 23.42
CA PRO A 102 1.21 14.94 22.14
C PRO A 102 1.94 13.64 21.80
N LEU A 103 2.26 12.80 22.79
CA LEU A 103 2.85 11.46 22.60
C LEU A 103 1.77 10.37 22.43
N LEU A 104 0.59 10.55 23.03
CA LEU A 104 -0.46 9.53 23.04
C LEU A 104 -1.40 9.62 21.83
N VAL A 105 -1.66 10.83 21.32
CA VAL A 105 -2.55 11.03 20.17
C VAL A 105 -2.02 10.39 18.87
N PRO A 106 -0.71 10.44 18.56
CA PRO A 106 -0.14 9.72 17.41
C PRO A 106 -0.36 8.21 17.46
N ALA A 107 -0.24 7.60 18.65
CA ALA A 107 -0.53 6.19 18.85
C ALA A 107 -1.99 5.85 18.51
N ALA A 108 -2.92 6.75 18.85
CA ALA A 108 -4.33 6.59 18.49
C ALA A 108 -4.58 6.68 16.98
N TRP A 109 -3.79 7.46 16.25
CA TRP A 109 -3.88 7.50 14.78
C TRP A 109 -3.42 6.17 14.18
N VAL A 110 -2.21 5.71 14.54
CA VAL A 110 -1.67 4.43 14.06
C VAL A 110 -2.55 3.25 14.44
N ALA A 111 -3.16 3.26 15.64
CA ALA A 111 -4.14 2.25 16.03
C ALA A 111 -5.36 2.21 15.08
N MET A 112 -5.78 3.35 14.52
CA MET A 112 -6.87 3.38 13.54
C MET A 112 -6.40 2.86 12.19
N GLU A 113 -5.19 3.23 11.75
CA GLU A 113 -4.56 2.65 10.54
C GLU A 113 -4.47 1.12 10.63
N PHE A 114 -4.05 0.62 11.80
CA PHE A 114 -3.98 -0.80 12.10
C PHE A 114 -5.35 -1.48 12.04
N CYS A 115 -6.40 -0.84 12.57
CA CYS A 115 -7.75 -1.40 12.56
C CYS A 115 -8.37 -1.41 11.16
N TRP A 116 -8.35 -0.28 10.43
CA TRP A 116 -8.98 -0.22 9.10
C TRP A 116 -8.21 -1.01 8.05
N SER A 117 -6.91 -1.25 8.24
CA SER A 117 -6.12 -2.13 7.37
C SER A 117 -6.41 -3.62 7.54
N ARG A 118 -7.19 -4.02 8.56
CA ARG A 118 -7.51 -5.43 8.86
C ARG A 118 -9.00 -5.75 8.96
N PHE A 119 -9.83 -4.75 9.24
CA PHE A 119 -11.26 -4.94 9.46
C PHE A 119 -12.07 -3.80 8.84
N PRO A 120 -13.28 -4.07 8.31
CA PRO A 120 -13.85 -5.38 7.98
C PRO A 120 -13.27 -5.96 6.68
N LEU A 121 -13.62 -7.23 6.37
CA LEU A 121 -13.34 -7.87 5.08
C LEU A 121 -11.85 -7.91 4.68
N GLY A 122 -10.97 -8.26 5.62
CA GLY A 122 -9.52 -8.24 5.39
C GLY A 122 -8.89 -6.84 5.45
N GLY A 123 -9.70 -5.78 5.43
CA GLY A 123 -9.30 -4.40 5.61
C GLY A 123 -8.81 -3.69 4.34
N PHE A 124 -8.49 -2.40 4.47
CA PHE A 124 -8.09 -1.51 3.40
C PHE A 124 -6.88 -0.65 3.80
N GLY A 125 -5.69 -1.23 3.68
CA GLY A 125 -4.42 -0.60 4.08
C GLY A 125 -3.90 0.51 3.17
N TRP A 126 -4.69 0.99 2.21
CA TRP A 126 -4.24 1.88 1.12
C TRP A 126 -3.89 3.31 1.54
N VAL A 127 -4.50 3.80 2.62
CA VAL A 127 -4.32 5.18 3.11
C VAL A 127 -3.62 5.14 4.45
N ARG A 128 -2.31 5.33 4.43
CA ARG A 128 -1.45 5.43 5.62
C ARG A 128 -0.55 6.63 5.52
N LEU A 129 -0.29 7.30 6.64
CA LEU A 129 0.56 8.50 6.65
C LEU A 129 1.95 8.22 6.09
N ALA A 130 2.51 7.04 6.35
CA ALA A 130 3.81 6.64 5.82
C ALA A 130 3.89 6.62 4.29
N PHE A 131 2.77 6.46 3.58
CA PHE A 131 2.76 6.50 2.11
C PHE A 131 2.96 7.90 1.53
N THR A 132 2.96 8.94 2.37
CA THR A 132 3.38 10.28 1.99
C THR A 132 4.90 10.48 2.09
N SER A 133 5.64 9.55 2.72
CA SER A 133 7.01 9.77 3.20
C SER A 133 8.19 9.54 2.24
N PRO A 134 8.08 8.89 1.06
CA PRO A 134 9.26 8.62 0.22
C PRO A 134 10.14 9.83 -0.09
N ASP A 135 9.52 10.99 -0.36
CA ASP A 135 10.23 12.24 -0.69
C ASP A 135 10.46 13.16 0.52
N GLN A 136 10.11 12.68 1.72
CA GLN A 136 10.31 13.41 2.97
C GLN A 136 11.64 13.01 3.61
N PRO A 137 12.32 13.90 4.34
CA PRO A 137 13.50 13.50 5.10
C PRO A 137 13.21 12.35 6.07
N ILE A 138 12.02 12.36 6.69
CA ILE A 138 11.59 11.31 7.63
C ILE A 138 11.50 9.92 6.98
N GLY A 139 11.32 9.84 5.66
CA GLY A 139 11.31 8.58 4.91
C GLY A 139 12.62 7.80 5.04
N GLY A 140 13.75 8.47 5.33
CA GLY A 140 15.03 7.83 5.61
C GLY A 140 15.07 6.92 6.84
N LEU A 141 14.01 6.90 7.65
CA LEU A 141 13.85 5.99 8.79
C LEU A 141 12.92 4.80 8.49
N LEU A 142 12.41 4.66 7.27
CA LEU A 142 11.48 3.57 6.89
C LEU A 142 12.09 2.18 7.15
N TRP A 143 13.35 1.97 6.79
CA TRP A 143 14.09 0.72 7.02
C TRP A 143 14.26 0.38 8.51
N LEU A 144 14.15 1.36 9.42
CA LEU A 144 14.24 1.14 10.87
C LEU A 144 12.86 0.92 11.51
N LEU A 145 11.90 1.76 11.14
CA LEU A 145 10.66 1.94 11.90
C LEU A 145 9.43 1.37 11.21
N ALA A 146 9.56 0.91 9.96
CA ALA A 146 8.46 0.49 9.11
C ALA A 146 7.41 1.59 8.89
N ALA A 147 6.41 1.32 8.06
CA ALA A 147 5.30 2.21 7.75
C ALA A 147 4.55 2.64 9.03
N SER A 148 4.33 1.73 10.00
CA SER A 148 3.65 2.06 11.25
C SER A 148 4.41 3.07 12.11
N GLY A 149 5.74 2.91 12.24
CA GLY A 149 6.56 3.84 13.00
C GLY A 149 6.70 5.20 12.31
N ILE A 150 6.84 5.24 11.00
CA ILE A 150 6.81 6.50 10.24
C ILE A 150 5.45 7.18 10.34
N GLY A 151 4.35 6.43 10.27
CA GLY A 151 3.01 6.95 10.50
C GLY A 151 2.87 7.60 11.88
N TYR A 152 3.41 6.95 12.92
CA TYR A 152 3.47 7.52 14.26
C TYR A 152 4.26 8.83 14.28
N LEU A 153 5.46 8.88 13.67
CA LEU A 153 6.29 10.08 13.70
C LEU A 153 5.66 11.26 12.93
N ILE A 154 4.99 11.01 11.79
CA ILE A 154 4.26 12.06 11.06
C ILE A 154 3.12 12.62 11.93
N ALA A 155 2.33 11.74 12.55
CA ALA A 155 1.28 12.16 13.47
C ALA A 155 1.84 12.85 14.72
N PHE A 156 3.04 12.49 15.19
CA PHE A 156 3.74 13.13 16.28
C PHE A 156 4.23 14.54 15.92
N CYS A 157 4.76 14.75 14.72
CA CYS A 157 5.07 16.08 14.20
C CYS A 157 3.81 16.96 14.15
N ALA A 158 2.68 16.43 13.69
CA ALA A 158 1.39 17.13 13.71
C ALA A 158 0.93 17.46 15.14
N SER A 159 1.13 16.54 16.08
CA SER A 159 0.79 16.73 17.50
C SER A 159 1.65 17.80 18.17
N CYS A 160 2.95 17.85 17.85
CA CYS A 160 3.87 18.90 18.30
C CYS A 160 3.46 20.27 17.76
N LEU A 161 3.13 20.36 16.46
CA LEU A 161 2.63 21.57 15.84
C LEU A 161 1.31 22.02 16.50
N ALA A 162 0.38 21.09 16.70
CA ALA A 162 -0.89 21.37 17.39
C ALA A 162 -0.69 21.85 18.82
N ALA A 163 0.25 21.27 19.57
CA ALA A 163 0.58 21.69 20.94
C ALA A 163 1.21 23.09 20.98
N MET A 164 2.06 23.42 19.99
CA MET A 164 2.66 24.74 19.84
C MET A 164 1.59 25.80 19.55
N VAL A 165 0.74 25.57 18.54
CA VAL A 165 -0.35 26.47 18.14
C VAL A 165 -1.36 26.65 19.28
N SER A 166 -1.76 25.57 19.95
CA SER A 166 -2.70 25.65 21.07
C SER A 166 -2.19 26.53 22.21
N LYS A 167 -0.89 26.47 22.53
CA LYS A 167 -0.30 27.31 23.58
C LYS A 167 -0.17 28.78 23.16
N LEU A 168 0.12 29.05 21.88
CA LEU A 168 0.14 30.40 21.33
C LEU A 168 -1.25 31.05 21.37
N VAL A 169 -2.28 30.33 20.93
CA VAL A 169 -3.68 30.76 20.99
C VAL A 169 -4.17 30.94 22.44
N LEU A 170 -3.56 30.25 23.41
CA LEU A 170 -3.84 30.37 24.84
C LEU A 170 -2.87 31.30 25.61
N GLY A 171 -2.01 32.06 24.91
CA GLY A 171 -1.15 33.09 25.53
C GLY A 171 0.04 32.57 26.35
N LYS A 172 0.53 31.34 26.12
CA LYS A 172 1.68 30.77 26.85
C LYS A 172 2.90 30.61 25.93
N HIS A 173 3.92 31.43 26.15
CA HIS A 173 5.12 31.56 25.29
C HIS A 173 6.15 30.42 25.35
N ARG A 174 5.98 29.39 26.20
CA ARG A 174 6.90 28.22 26.25
C ARG A 174 6.60 27.17 25.16
N SER A 175 6.27 27.61 23.94
CA SER A 175 5.77 26.75 22.85
C SER A 175 6.85 26.25 21.89
N VAL A 176 8.00 26.93 21.82
CA VAL A 176 9.12 26.64 20.90
C VAL A 176 9.86 25.33 21.20
N LEU A 177 9.79 24.82 22.43
CA LEU A 177 10.45 23.56 22.83
C LEU A 177 9.98 22.33 22.03
N TRP A 178 8.79 22.38 21.43
CA TRP A 178 8.28 21.31 20.56
C TRP A 178 8.92 21.29 19.17
N LEU A 179 9.66 22.34 18.78
CA LEU A 179 10.45 22.33 17.54
C LEU A 179 11.66 21.39 17.65
N ILE A 180 12.26 21.25 18.85
CA ILE A 180 13.44 20.41 19.07
C ILE A 180 13.20 18.95 18.65
N PRO A 181 12.18 18.23 19.16
CA PRO A 181 11.93 16.85 18.75
C PRO A 181 11.53 16.74 17.27
N VAL A 182 10.81 17.72 16.73
CA VAL A 182 10.44 17.74 15.29
C VAL A 182 11.70 17.86 14.43
N SER A 183 12.56 18.84 14.71
CA SER A 183 13.84 19.02 14.02
C SER A 183 14.73 17.79 14.16
N ALA A 184 14.82 17.18 15.35
CA ALA A 184 15.58 15.97 15.57
C ALA A 184 15.09 14.80 14.69
N ILE A 185 13.78 14.64 14.51
CA ILE A 185 13.20 13.62 13.63
C ILE A 185 13.58 13.86 12.16
N PHE A 186 13.48 15.09 11.67
CA PHE A 186 13.86 15.40 10.29
C PHE A 186 15.37 15.22 10.06
N VAL A 187 16.21 15.66 11.00
CA VAL A 187 17.67 15.45 10.94
C VAL A 187 18.01 13.95 10.99
N ALA A 188 17.40 13.20 11.90
CA ALA A 188 17.55 11.75 11.95
C ALA A 188 17.09 11.07 10.66
N GLY A 189 16.05 11.60 10.02
CA GLY A 189 15.62 11.19 8.69
C GLY A 189 16.68 11.38 7.61
N VAL A 190 17.24 12.59 7.50
CA VAL A 190 18.34 12.88 6.55
C VAL A 190 19.54 11.96 6.80
N ILE A 191 19.95 11.81 8.05
CA ILE A 191 21.05 10.91 8.43
C ILE A 191 20.67 9.46 8.11
N GLY A 192 19.44 9.05 8.39
CA GLY A 192 18.94 7.69 8.14
C GLY A 192 19.06 7.29 6.66
N GLN A 193 18.89 8.24 5.72
CA GLN A 193 19.05 7.99 4.29
C GLN A 193 20.48 7.55 3.92
N THR A 194 21.51 7.98 4.66
CA THR A 194 22.90 7.60 4.38
C THR A 194 23.27 6.22 4.94
N PHE A 195 22.40 5.62 5.75
CA PHE A 195 22.62 4.31 6.39
C PHE A 195 21.62 3.24 5.92
N ILE A 196 20.81 3.53 4.90
CA ILE A 196 19.98 2.50 4.27
C ILE A 196 20.91 1.39 3.78
N PRO A 197 20.71 0.13 4.21
CA PRO A 197 21.52 -0.98 3.73
C PRO A 197 21.46 -1.06 2.21
N SER A 198 22.62 -0.91 1.55
CA SER A 198 22.75 -1.00 0.11
C SER A 198 23.55 -2.25 -0.27
N LYS A 199 23.33 -2.71 -1.50
CA LYS A 199 24.00 -3.88 -2.12
C LYS A 199 24.88 -3.50 -3.30
N ASP A 200 25.31 -2.25 -3.36
CA ASP A 200 26.20 -1.78 -4.42
C ASP A 200 27.43 -2.70 -4.54
N GLY A 201 27.60 -3.32 -5.72
CA GLY A 201 28.69 -4.25 -6.02
C GLY A 201 28.40 -5.75 -5.86
N GLU A 202 27.20 -6.15 -5.45
CA GLU A 202 26.76 -7.56 -5.43
C GLU A 202 26.45 -8.10 -6.84
N GLN A 203 26.20 -9.41 -6.94
CA GLN A 203 25.74 -10.03 -8.19
C GLN A 203 24.48 -9.33 -8.70
N GLN A 204 24.36 -9.21 -10.02
CA GLN A 204 23.21 -8.58 -10.66
C GLN A 204 22.48 -9.57 -11.55
N VAL A 205 21.18 -9.36 -11.69
CA VAL A 205 20.31 -10.09 -12.61
C VAL A 205 19.69 -9.09 -13.59
N SER A 206 19.71 -9.42 -14.88
CA SER A 206 19.08 -8.67 -15.96
C SER A 206 17.61 -9.11 -16.12
N VAL A 207 16.68 -8.26 -15.70
CA VAL A 207 15.24 -8.50 -15.79
C VAL A 207 14.68 -7.82 -17.04
N GLY A 208 14.10 -8.60 -17.95
CA GLY A 208 13.36 -8.12 -19.10
C GLY A 208 11.91 -7.81 -18.73
N MET A 209 11.62 -6.59 -18.29
CA MET A 209 10.28 -6.14 -17.91
C MET A 209 9.43 -5.83 -19.16
N VAL A 210 8.22 -6.38 -19.20
CA VAL A 210 7.25 -6.19 -20.29
C VAL A 210 5.95 -5.57 -19.75
N GLN A 211 5.43 -4.59 -20.49
CA GLN A 211 4.13 -3.95 -20.32
C GLN A 211 3.42 -3.99 -21.67
N GLY A 212 2.47 -4.92 -21.85
CA GLY A 212 1.81 -5.13 -23.15
C GLY A 212 0.74 -4.09 -23.48
N ASP A 213 0.20 -3.39 -22.48
CA ASP A 213 -1.03 -2.61 -22.55
C ASP A 213 -2.29 -3.48 -22.83
N VAL A 214 -3.46 -2.89 -22.62
CA VAL A 214 -4.75 -3.50 -22.98
C VAL A 214 -5.69 -2.44 -23.56
N ALA A 215 -6.42 -2.82 -24.61
CA ALA A 215 -7.43 -1.96 -25.18
C ALA A 215 -8.58 -1.75 -24.18
N GLY A 216 -8.86 -0.49 -23.81
CA GLY A 216 -9.99 -0.14 -22.95
C GLY A 216 -9.84 1.24 -22.31
N SER A 217 -10.94 1.77 -21.78
CA SER A 217 -10.95 2.91 -20.86
C SER A 217 -11.25 2.43 -19.44
N ALA A 218 -10.87 3.23 -18.44
CA ALA A 218 -11.03 2.88 -17.02
C ALA A 218 -12.46 2.46 -16.65
N GLY A 219 -12.57 1.56 -15.66
CA GLY A 219 -13.83 1.05 -15.13
C GLY A 219 -14.02 -0.46 -15.29
N PRO A 220 -15.19 -1.00 -14.91
CA PRO A 220 -15.46 -2.44 -14.82
C PRO A 220 -15.53 -3.14 -16.19
N ARG A 221 -15.45 -2.38 -17.27
CA ARG A 221 -15.40 -2.87 -18.66
C ARG A 221 -14.06 -2.63 -19.32
N ALA A 222 -13.02 -2.31 -18.55
CA ALA A 222 -11.61 -2.34 -18.99
C ALA A 222 -11.14 -3.80 -19.22
N LEU A 223 -11.97 -4.59 -19.90
CA LEU A 223 -11.75 -5.96 -20.28
C LEU A 223 -11.47 -5.92 -21.78
N GLY A 224 -10.25 -6.29 -22.17
CA GLY A 224 -9.89 -6.43 -23.58
C GLY A 224 -10.67 -7.57 -24.25
N TYR A 225 -10.38 -7.81 -25.53
CA TYR A 225 -10.85 -9.03 -26.18
C TYR A 225 -10.13 -10.24 -25.57
N ALA A 226 -10.77 -11.40 -25.53
CA ALA A 226 -10.13 -12.62 -25.03
C ALA A 226 -8.78 -12.85 -25.74
N ARG A 227 -7.74 -13.06 -24.93
CA ARG A 227 -6.31 -13.18 -25.26
C ARG A 227 -5.65 -11.94 -25.84
N SER A 228 -6.32 -10.77 -25.93
CA SER A 228 -5.66 -9.56 -26.41
C SER A 228 -4.51 -9.14 -25.48
N VAL A 229 -4.69 -9.31 -24.16
CA VAL A 229 -3.64 -9.03 -23.17
C VAL A 229 -2.44 -9.93 -23.42
N THR A 230 -2.64 -11.25 -23.56
CA THR A 230 -1.56 -12.21 -23.84
C THR A 230 -0.83 -11.88 -25.15
N ASN A 231 -1.58 -11.61 -26.22
CA ASN A 231 -1.03 -11.24 -27.53
C ASN A 231 -0.18 -9.98 -27.46
N ASN A 232 -0.62 -8.99 -26.69
CA ASN A 232 0.07 -7.73 -26.51
C ASN A 232 1.40 -7.93 -25.77
N HIS A 233 1.41 -8.71 -24.68
CA HIS A 233 2.64 -9.03 -23.95
C HIS A 233 3.61 -9.86 -24.79
N PHE A 234 3.11 -10.82 -25.57
CA PHE A 234 3.91 -11.56 -26.53
C PHE A 234 4.56 -10.62 -27.56
N SER A 235 3.76 -9.72 -28.17
CA SER A 235 4.24 -8.79 -29.19
C SER A 235 5.32 -7.84 -28.65
N GLU A 236 5.10 -7.29 -27.45
CA GLU A 236 6.08 -6.43 -26.79
C GLU A 236 7.33 -7.20 -26.35
N THR A 237 7.20 -8.49 -26.00
CA THR A 237 8.35 -9.37 -25.74
C THR A 237 9.20 -9.57 -26.99
N VAL A 238 8.58 -9.72 -28.17
CA VAL A 238 9.34 -9.81 -29.44
C VAL A 238 10.17 -8.53 -29.66
N LEU A 239 9.62 -7.35 -29.36
CA LEU A 239 10.36 -6.08 -29.46
C LEU A 239 11.50 -6.00 -28.45
N LEU A 240 11.26 -6.40 -27.20
CA LEU A 240 12.28 -6.49 -26.15
C LEU A 240 13.45 -7.37 -26.59
N LEU A 241 13.16 -8.57 -27.09
CA LEU A 241 14.16 -9.55 -27.51
C LEU A 241 14.94 -9.08 -28.75
N ALA A 242 14.27 -8.44 -29.71
CA ALA A 242 14.94 -7.85 -30.87
C ALA A 242 15.94 -6.78 -30.45
N LYS A 243 15.54 -5.89 -29.54
CA LYS A 243 16.41 -4.85 -28.99
C LYS A 243 17.59 -5.45 -28.22
N ALA A 244 17.32 -6.39 -27.32
CA ALA A 244 18.34 -7.08 -26.51
C ALA A 244 19.42 -7.73 -27.39
N ARG A 245 19.01 -8.43 -28.45
CA ARG A 245 19.92 -9.04 -29.43
C ARG A 245 20.71 -8.01 -30.22
N SER A 246 20.08 -6.93 -30.68
CA SER A 246 20.76 -5.89 -31.45
C SER A 246 21.81 -5.12 -30.63
N GLU A 247 21.56 -4.96 -29.33
CA GLU A 247 22.44 -4.23 -28.40
C GLU A 247 23.37 -5.17 -27.60
N ASN A 248 23.27 -6.48 -27.84
CA ASN A 248 23.99 -7.53 -27.11
C ASN A 248 23.82 -7.44 -25.58
N ILE A 249 22.60 -7.16 -25.13
CA ILE A 249 22.22 -7.07 -23.72
C ILE A 249 21.65 -8.42 -23.29
N PRO A 250 22.24 -9.10 -22.30
CA PRO A 250 21.69 -10.36 -21.80
C PRO A 250 20.41 -10.12 -21.01
N ILE A 251 19.46 -11.06 -21.13
CA ILE A 251 18.24 -11.13 -20.32
C ILE A 251 18.30 -12.46 -19.56
N ASP A 252 18.28 -12.38 -18.24
CA ASP A 252 18.31 -13.56 -17.37
C ASP A 252 16.92 -14.17 -17.20
N PHE A 253 15.87 -13.35 -17.20
CA PHE A 253 14.48 -13.79 -17.33
C PHE A 253 13.57 -12.64 -17.79
N ILE A 254 12.42 -13.00 -18.35
CA ILE A 254 11.37 -12.07 -18.79
C ILE A 254 10.31 -11.97 -17.69
N LEU A 255 9.89 -10.75 -17.35
CA LEU A 255 8.85 -10.46 -16.36
C LEU A 255 7.60 -9.89 -17.02
N TRP A 256 6.50 -10.63 -16.94
CA TRP A 256 5.17 -10.20 -17.34
C TRP A 256 4.31 -9.80 -16.12
N PRO A 257 3.30 -8.93 -16.28
CA PRO A 257 2.49 -8.42 -15.18
C PRO A 257 1.39 -9.40 -14.75
N GLU A 258 0.60 -8.98 -13.76
CA GLU A 258 -0.58 -9.72 -13.26
C GLU A 258 -1.60 -9.95 -14.37
N ASN A 259 -2.21 -11.15 -14.38
CA ASN A 259 -3.23 -11.57 -15.35
C ASN A 259 -2.82 -11.43 -16.83
N SER A 260 -1.51 -11.42 -17.11
CA SER A 260 -0.98 -11.37 -18.48
C SER A 260 -1.34 -12.58 -19.34
N SER A 261 -1.67 -13.72 -18.72
CA SER A 261 -2.13 -14.92 -19.44
C SER A 261 -3.56 -14.79 -19.99
N ASP A 262 -4.39 -13.92 -19.40
CA ASP A 262 -5.84 -13.78 -19.58
C ASP A 262 -6.66 -15.04 -19.22
N HIS A 263 -6.30 -16.19 -19.79
CA HIS A 263 -6.83 -17.52 -19.48
C HIS A 263 -5.79 -18.40 -18.80
N ASP A 264 -6.24 -19.50 -18.19
CA ASP A 264 -5.35 -20.49 -17.58
C ASP A 264 -4.46 -21.15 -18.64
N PRO A 265 -3.13 -20.94 -18.60
CA PRO A 265 -2.21 -21.46 -19.61
C PRO A 265 -2.02 -22.99 -19.52
N THR A 266 -2.51 -23.66 -18.48
CA THR A 266 -2.42 -25.11 -18.30
C THR A 266 -3.63 -25.86 -18.85
N VAL A 267 -4.71 -25.14 -19.15
CA VAL A 267 -5.96 -25.69 -19.67
C VAL A 267 -6.28 -25.12 -21.06
N ASP A 268 -5.97 -23.84 -21.31
CA ASP A 268 -6.19 -23.21 -22.61
C ASP A 268 -5.00 -23.39 -23.55
N VAL A 269 -5.13 -24.33 -24.49
CA VAL A 269 -4.10 -24.68 -25.49
C VAL A 269 -3.57 -23.48 -26.28
N LYS A 270 -4.40 -22.47 -26.57
CA LYS A 270 -3.96 -21.29 -27.33
C LYS A 270 -3.07 -20.38 -26.49
N THR A 271 -3.44 -20.14 -25.23
CA THR A 271 -2.60 -19.41 -24.28
C THR A 271 -1.32 -20.17 -24.01
N GLU A 272 -1.39 -21.49 -23.80
CA GLU A 272 -0.22 -22.36 -23.63
C GLU A 272 0.77 -22.19 -24.78
N GLN A 273 0.33 -22.35 -26.03
CA GLN A 273 1.16 -22.21 -27.22
C GLN A 273 1.84 -20.84 -27.31
N MET A 274 1.15 -19.78 -26.89
CA MET A 274 1.71 -18.43 -26.89
C MET A 274 2.80 -18.26 -25.82
N VAL A 275 2.55 -18.80 -24.62
CA VAL A 275 3.52 -18.81 -23.52
C VAL A 275 4.77 -19.60 -23.93
N GLN A 276 4.59 -20.81 -24.47
CA GLN A 276 5.71 -21.64 -24.95
C GLN A 276 6.51 -20.95 -26.04
N LYS A 277 5.83 -20.35 -27.02
CA LYS A 277 6.51 -19.58 -28.08
C LYS A 277 7.29 -18.37 -27.54
N THR A 278 6.82 -17.74 -26.45
CA THR A 278 7.56 -16.66 -25.78
C THR A 278 8.89 -17.17 -25.25
N ILE A 279 8.85 -18.33 -24.57
CA ILE A 279 10.01 -18.97 -23.95
C ILE A 279 10.99 -19.45 -25.02
N GLU A 280 10.49 -20.14 -26.06
CA GLU A 280 11.29 -20.57 -27.21
C GLU A 280 12.01 -19.40 -27.90
N LEU A 281 11.31 -18.29 -28.13
CA LEU A 281 11.91 -17.10 -28.75
C LEU A 281 12.91 -16.42 -27.82
N GLY A 282 12.66 -16.41 -26.51
CA GLY A 282 13.50 -15.75 -25.52
C GLY A 282 14.73 -16.55 -25.12
N GLN A 283 14.68 -17.89 -25.22
CA GLN A 283 15.67 -18.81 -24.66
C GLN A 283 16.04 -18.47 -23.21
N SER A 284 15.06 -18.01 -22.44
CA SER A 284 15.20 -17.56 -21.06
C SER A 284 13.91 -17.87 -20.29
N PRO A 285 14.00 -18.03 -18.96
CA PRO A 285 12.83 -18.17 -18.10
C PRO A 285 11.80 -17.05 -18.28
N LEU A 286 10.52 -17.39 -18.10
CA LEU A 286 9.41 -16.44 -18.09
C LEU A 286 8.74 -16.45 -16.72
N PHE A 287 8.72 -15.29 -16.06
CA PHE A 287 7.95 -15.08 -14.84
C PHE A 287 6.70 -14.26 -15.16
N MET A 288 5.53 -14.90 -15.14
CA MET A 288 4.28 -14.30 -15.62
C MET A 288 3.15 -14.35 -14.61
N GLY A 289 2.30 -13.33 -14.60
CA GLY A 289 1.04 -13.37 -13.89
C GLY A 289 -0.03 -14.07 -14.72
N ALA A 290 -0.74 -15.02 -14.11
CA ALA A 290 -1.73 -15.86 -14.74
C ALA A 290 -3.04 -15.89 -13.93
N VAL A 291 -4.14 -16.13 -14.65
CA VAL A 291 -5.44 -16.46 -14.05
C VAL A 291 -5.62 -17.97 -14.13
N MET A 292 -5.53 -18.65 -12.99
CA MET A 292 -5.66 -20.10 -12.89
C MET A 292 -7.08 -20.52 -12.54
N GLU A 293 -7.48 -21.72 -12.94
CA GLU A 293 -8.65 -22.39 -12.37
C GLU A 293 -8.51 -22.53 -10.85
N GLY A 294 -9.62 -22.33 -10.13
CA GLY A 294 -9.69 -22.48 -8.68
C GLY A 294 -9.94 -23.92 -8.23
N PRO A 295 -9.90 -24.18 -6.91
CA PRO A 295 -10.16 -25.52 -6.38
C PRO A 295 -11.63 -25.96 -6.52
N GLY A 296 -12.58 -25.03 -6.62
CA GLY A 296 -14.00 -25.27 -6.79
C GLY A 296 -14.59 -24.77 -8.12
N GLU A 297 -15.88 -25.05 -8.32
CA GLU A 297 -16.66 -24.54 -9.45
C GLU A 297 -16.87 -23.02 -9.33
N ASP A 298 -16.77 -22.27 -10.44
CA ASP A 298 -16.85 -20.80 -10.48
C ASP A 298 -15.75 -20.09 -9.64
N GLU A 299 -14.67 -20.80 -9.31
CA GLU A 299 -13.51 -20.26 -8.61
C GLU A 299 -12.30 -20.06 -9.54
N ARG A 300 -11.41 -19.16 -9.15
CA ARG A 300 -10.13 -18.89 -9.83
C ARG A 300 -9.05 -18.54 -8.83
N GLN A 301 -7.80 -18.52 -9.27
CA GLN A 301 -6.68 -17.98 -8.50
C GLN A 301 -5.85 -17.01 -9.35
N THR A 302 -5.63 -15.80 -8.85
CA THR A 302 -4.62 -14.90 -9.40
C THR A 302 -3.25 -15.40 -8.95
N THR A 303 -2.38 -15.74 -9.90
CA THR A 303 -1.17 -16.55 -9.65
C THR A 303 0.03 -15.97 -10.37
N SER A 304 1.21 -16.01 -9.76
CA SER A 304 2.49 -15.83 -10.45
C SER A 304 3.09 -17.19 -10.77
N LEU A 305 3.41 -17.45 -12.05
CA LEU A 305 4.01 -18.69 -12.54
C LEU A 305 5.41 -18.42 -13.08
N TRP A 306 6.36 -19.23 -12.62
CA TRP A 306 7.72 -19.26 -13.14
C TRP A 306 7.90 -20.44 -14.07
N TYR A 307 8.13 -20.14 -15.35
CA TYR A 307 8.55 -21.10 -16.36
C TYR A 307 10.07 -21.05 -16.50
N ASP A 308 10.72 -22.21 -16.54
CA ASP A 308 12.13 -22.28 -16.92
C ASP A 308 12.34 -22.06 -18.43
N ALA A 309 13.60 -22.11 -18.87
CA ALA A 309 13.94 -21.91 -20.28
C ALA A 309 13.52 -23.09 -21.19
N ASP A 310 13.19 -24.25 -20.62
CA ASP A 310 12.68 -25.43 -21.32
C ASP A 310 11.14 -25.44 -21.41
N GLY A 311 10.48 -24.48 -20.75
CA GLY A 311 9.04 -24.31 -20.79
C GLY A 311 8.27 -25.05 -19.68
N ALA A 312 8.96 -25.60 -18.68
CA ALA A 312 8.33 -26.24 -17.53
C ALA A 312 8.01 -25.23 -16.43
N ILE A 313 6.83 -25.39 -15.80
CA ILE A 313 6.45 -24.61 -14.61
C ILE A 313 7.22 -25.16 -13.41
N ILE A 314 8.17 -24.39 -12.89
CA ILE A 314 9.01 -24.78 -11.74
C ILE A 314 8.72 -23.95 -10.49
N GLY A 315 7.93 -22.89 -10.59
CA GLY A 315 7.53 -22.05 -9.46
C GLY A 315 6.11 -21.53 -9.60
N ARG A 316 5.39 -21.45 -8.48
CA ARG A 316 4.01 -20.98 -8.41
C ARG A 316 3.75 -20.23 -7.10
N HIS A 317 3.12 -19.07 -7.18
CA HIS A 317 2.62 -18.33 -6.03
C HIS A 317 1.19 -17.84 -6.28
N ASP A 318 0.25 -18.27 -5.45
CA ASP A 318 -1.13 -17.78 -5.48
C ASP A 318 -1.28 -16.55 -4.55
N LYS A 319 -1.92 -15.49 -5.06
CA LYS A 319 -2.14 -14.21 -4.35
C LYS A 319 -2.84 -14.41 -3.01
N ARG A 320 -2.30 -13.84 -1.94
CA ARG A 320 -2.79 -13.98 -0.55
C ARG A 320 -3.84 -12.96 -0.14
N ASN A 321 -3.85 -11.78 -0.77
CA ASN A 321 -4.78 -10.71 -0.42
C ASN A 321 -5.62 -10.34 -1.64
N ALA A 322 -6.81 -10.93 -1.72
CA ALA A 322 -7.76 -10.66 -2.78
C ALA A 322 -8.47 -9.32 -2.55
N VAL A 323 -8.78 -8.61 -3.63
CA VAL A 323 -9.49 -7.32 -3.58
C VAL A 323 -11.00 -7.55 -3.38
N PRO A 324 -11.61 -7.09 -2.27
CA PRO A 324 -13.05 -7.18 -2.10
C PRO A 324 -13.78 -6.37 -3.17
N PHE A 325 -14.82 -6.97 -3.77
CA PHE A 325 -15.61 -6.41 -4.88
C PHE A 325 -14.85 -6.20 -6.20
N GLY A 326 -13.55 -6.53 -6.26
CA GLY A 326 -12.76 -6.55 -7.49
C GLY A 326 -12.42 -7.97 -7.95
N GLU A 327 -12.12 -8.86 -7.01
CA GLU A 327 -11.69 -10.24 -7.27
C GLU A 327 -12.62 -11.30 -6.68
N TYR A 328 -13.38 -10.94 -5.65
CA TYR A 328 -14.44 -11.76 -5.06
C TYR A 328 -15.56 -10.86 -4.51
N THR A 329 -16.74 -11.42 -4.26
CA THR A 329 -17.90 -10.69 -3.74
C THR A 329 -18.24 -11.13 -2.31
N PRO A 330 -17.92 -10.33 -1.28
CA PRO A 330 -18.37 -10.57 0.08
C PRO A 330 -19.90 -10.70 0.16
N PHE A 331 -20.41 -11.69 0.90
CA PHE A 331 -21.85 -11.95 1.02
C PHE A 331 -22.57 -12.05 -0.35
N LYS A 332 -21.95 -12.76 -1.31
CA LYS A 332 -22.31 -12.87 -2.74
C LYS A 332 -23.83 -12.84 -3.00
N ASP A 333 -24.60 -13.73 -2.37
CA ASP A 333 -26.04 -13.85 -2.61
C ASP A 333 -26.85 -12.60 -2.26
N LEU A 334 -26.48 -11.91 -1.18
CA LEU A 334 -27.13 -10.68 -0.75
C LEU A 334 -26.70 -9.51 -1.65
N VAL A 335 -25.39 -9.39 -1.90
CA VAL A 335 -24.86 -8.30 -2.73
C VAL A 335 -25.37 -8.39 -4.16
N PHE A 336 -25.45 -9.58 -4.75
CA PHE A 336 -25.97 -9.75 -6.11
C PHE A 336 -27.46 -9.41 -6.24
N LYS A 337 -28.24 -9.54 -5.15
CA LYS A 337 -29.64 -9.11 -5.11
C LYS A 337 -29.78 -7.60 -5.01
N LEU A 338 -28.92 -6.95 -4.22
CA LEU A 338 -28.97 -5.50 -3.96
C LEU A 338 -28.25 -4.66 -5.02
N VAL A 339 -27.15 -5.19 -5.57
CA VAL A 339 -26.25 -4.52 -6.51
C VAL A 339 -25.94 -5.49 -7.66
N PRO A 340 -26.85 -5.61 -8.66
CA PRO A 340 -26.67 -6.56 -9.77
C PRO A 340 -25.36 -6.37 -10.55
N MET A 341 -24.80 -5.16 -10.57
CA MET A 341 -23.50 -4.86 -11.20
C MET A 341 -22.33 -5.66 -10.58
N ALA A 342 -22.41 -6.06 -9.32
CA ALA A 342 -21.37 -6.86 -8.66
C ALA A 342 -21.14 -8.23 -9.32
N LYS A 343 -22.09 -8.71 -10.14
CA LYS A 343 -21.92 -9.92 -10.95
C LYS A 343 -20.81 -9.81 -11.99
N LEU A 344 -20.39 -8.60 -12.35
CA LEU A 344 -19.27 -8.35 -13.27
C LEU A 344 -17.90 -8.75 -12.69
N VAL A 345 -17.80 -8.99 -11.38
CA VAL A 345 -16.60 -9.57 -10.75
C VAL A 345 -16.30 -10.97 -11.31
N GLY A 346 -17.33 -11.68 -11.80
CA GLY A 346 -17.19 -12.99 -12.41
C GLY A 346 -16.82 -14.08 -11.41
N ARG A 347 -15.90 -14.97 -11.79
CA ARG A 347 -15.41 -16.08 -10.96
C ARG A 347 -14.76 -15.57 -9.68
N GLN A 348 -15.01 -16.27 -8.58
CA GLN A 348 -14.56 -15.87 -7.25
C GLN A 348 -13.09 -16.26 -7.03
N THR A 349 -12.25 -15.28 -6.71
CA THR A 349 -10.84 -15.54 -6.43
C THR A 349 -10.68 -16.19 -5.06
N VAL A 350 -9.94 -17.28 -5.01
CA VAL A 350 -9.52 -17.96 -3.78
C VAL A 350 -8.10 -17.55 -3.43
N GLU A 351 -7.89 -17.11 -2.19
CA GLU A 351 -6.60 -16.64 -1.70
C GLU A 351 -5.61 -17.79 -1.48
N GLY A 352 -4.35 -17.54 -1.82
CA GLY A 352 -3.21 -18.35 -1.42
C GLY A 352 -2.86 -18.16 0.06
N SER A 353 -2.11 -19.11 0.61
CA SER A 353 -1.68 -19.10 2.03
C SER A 353 -0.18 -18.97 2.24
N GLN A 354 0.62 -19.18 1.20
CA GLN A 354 2.07 -19.24 1.29
C GLN A 354 2.71 -17.87 1.00
N PRO A 355 3.83 -17.52 1.67
CA PRO A 355 4.62 -16.35 1.28
C PRO A 355 4.98 -16.34 -0.20
N GLY A 356 4.98 -15.17 -0.82
CA GLY A 356 5.33 -14.98 -2.23
C GLY A 356 6.83 -15.05 -2.51
N VAL A 357 7.51 -16.12 -2.12
CA VAL A 357 8.92 -16.34 -2.44
C VAL A 357 9.06 -17.65 -3.21
N LEU A 358 9.64 -17.57 -4.41
CA LEU A 358 9.90 -18.70 -5.29
C LEU A 358 11.40 -19.03 -5.28
N ASP A 359 11.74 -20.30 -5.08
CA ASP A 359 13.08 -20.83 -5.30
C ASP A 359 13.21 -21.21 -6.78
N VAL A 360 14.08 -20.50 -7.52
CA VAL A 360 14.22 -20.64 -8.97
C VAL A 360 15.69 -20.76 -9.37
N LEU A 361 15.93 -21.14 -10.62
CA LEU A 361 17.27 -21.19 -11.21
C LEU A 361 17.41 -20.11 -12.30
N ILE A 362 18.47 -19.32 -12.21
CA ILE A 362 18.91 -18.37 -13.24
C ILE A 362 20.33 -18.77 -13.63
N ASN A 363 20.55 -19.13 -14.89
CA ASN A 363 21.86 -19.60 -15.38
C ASN A 363 22.46 -20.69 -14.46
N GLU A 364 21.65 -21.69 -14.09
CA GLU A 364 21.97 -22.80 -13.17
C GLU A 364 22.30 -22.39 -11.73
N LYS A 365 22.13 -21.12 -11.36
CA LYS A 365 22.35 -20.62 -9.99
C LYS A 365 21.02 -20.43 -9.26
N PRO A 366 20.92 -20.86 -8.00
CA PRO A 366 19.72 -20.65 -7.20
C PRO A 366 19.49 -19.17 -6.92
N LEU A 367 18.25 -18.74 -7.06
CA LEU A 367 17.78 -17.39 -6.74
C LEU A 367 16.43 -17.48 -6.04
N LYS A 368 16.26 -16.73 -4.95
CA LYS A 368 14.96 -16.52 -4.31
C LYS A 368 14.29 -15.26 -4.84
N VAL A 369 13.22 -15.41 -5.60
CA VAL A 369 12.45 -14.28 -6.15
C VAL A 369 11.21 -14.06 -5.29
N GLY A 370 11.19 -12.92 -4.59
CA GLY A 370 10.01 -12.40 -3.93
C GLY A 370 9.07 -11.76 -4.95
N THR A 371 7.79 -12.12 -4.93
CA THR A 371 6.75 -11.54 -5.77
C THR A 371 5.65 -10.94 -4.92
N ILE A 372 5.11 -9.82 -5.39
CA ILE A 372 3.99 -9.11 -4.80
C ILE A 372 2.98 -8.87 -5.91
N ILE A 373 1.74 -9.30 -5.70
CA ILE A 373 0.69 -9.16 -6.69
C ILE A 373 -0.22 -7.99 -6.32
N CYS A 374 -0.09 -6.88 -7.05
CA CYS A 374 -1.01 -5.75 -7.04
C CYS A 374 -1.33 -5.19 -5.63
N PHE A 375 -2.55 -5.42 -5.15
CA PHE A 375 -3.09 -4.90 -3.90
C PHE A 375 -2.34 -5.38 -2.65
N GLU A 376 -1.56 -6.46 -2.75
CA GLU A 376 -0.73 -7.00 -1.67
C GLU A 376 0.29 -5.97 -1.12
N LEU A 377 0.68 -4.97 -1.92
CA LEU A 377 1.51 -3.85 -1.50
C LEU A 377 0.96 -3.11 -0.25
N ALA A 378 -0.36 -3.16 -0.02
CA ALA A 378 -0.99 -2.54 1.13
C ALA A 378 -0.86 -3.35 2.43
N PHE A 379 -0.39 -4.60 2.39
CA PHE A 379 -0.41 -5.53 3.52
C PHE A 379 0.99 -5.84 4.07
N ASP A 380 1.25 -5.34 5.27
CA ASP A 380 2.57 -5.42 5.91
C ASP A 380 3.05 -6.86 6.12
N ASP A 381 2.16 -7.76 6.57
CA ASP A 381 2.55 -9.17 6.81
C ASP A 381 2.99 -9.85 5.50
N THR A 382 2.33 -9.56 4.36
CA THR A 382 2.70 -10.09 3.04
C THR A 382 4.06 -9.59 2.57
N ILE A 383 4.33 -8.29 2.75
CA ILE A 383 5.62 -7.67 2.39
C ILE A 383 6.77 -8.19 3.27
N TYR A 384 6.57 -8.22 4.60
CA TYR A 384 7.61 -8.59 5.54
C TYR A 384 7.96 -10.08 5.47
N ASP A 385 7.04 -10.94 5.04
CA ASP A 385 7.32 -12.36 4.84
C ASP A 385 8.35 -12.60 3.72
N LEU A 386 8.47 -11.71 2.72
CA LEU A 386 9.49 -11.80 1.67
C LEU A 386 10.90 -11.74 2.27
N ALA A 387 11.18 -10.75 3.12
CA ALA A 387 12.47 -10.60 3.78
C ALA A 387 12.72 -11.73 4.81
N LYS A 388 11.69 -12.18 5.53
CA LYS A 388 11.82 -13.32 6.48
C LYS A 388 12.13 -14.64 5.77
N LYS A 389 11.73 -14.78 4.51
CA LYS A 389 12.00 -15.94 3.65
C LYS A 389 13.23 -15.76 2.76
N ASP A 390 14.03 -14.73 3.04
CA ASP A 390 15.30 -14.43 2.39
C ASP A 390 15.18 -14.15 0.89
N ALA A 391 14.10 -13.48 0.45
CA ALA A 391 13.95 -13.03 -0.93
C ALA A 391 15.15 -12.18 -1.37
N GLN A 392 15.77 -12.55 -2.49
CA GLN A 392 16.99 -11.93 -2.99
C GLN A 392 16.73 -10.84 -4.03
N LEU A 393 15.68 -11.03 -4.83
CA LEU A 393 15.12 -10.09 -5.80
C LEU A 393 13.64 -9.90 -5.47
N ILE A 394 13.12 -8.68 -5.57
CA ILE A 394 11.69 -8.41 -5.38
C ILE A 394 11.10 -7.88 -6.68
N VAL A 395 10.00 -8.47 -7.10
CA VAL A 395 9.21 -7.99 -8.22
C VAL A 395 7.78 -7.71 -7.80
N VAL A 396 7.14 -6.77 -8.49
CA VAL A 396 5.72 -6.48 -8.37
C VAL A 396 5.07 -6.77 -9.71
N GLN A 397 4.02 -7.58 -9.71
CA GLN A 397 3.18 -7.85 -10.87
C GLN A 397 1.81 -7.22 -10.59
N SER A 398 1.33 -6.34 -11.47
CA SER A 398 0.05 -5.65 -11.25
C SER A 398 -0.75 -5.47 -12.52
N ASN A 399 -2.07 -5.43 -12.38
CA ASN A 399 -2.99 -5.03 -13.44
C ASN A 399 -3.84 -3.86 -12.94
N ASN A 400 -3.48 -2.67 -13.41
CA ASN A 400 -4.11 -1.42 -13.00
C ASN A 400 -5.02 -0.84 -14.10
N SER A 401 -5.30 -1.62 -15.15
CA SER A 401 -6.06 -1.15 -16.33
C SER A 401 -7.45 -0.62 -15.98
N THR A 402 -8.09 -1.20 -14.97
CA THR A 402 -9.37 -0.73 -14.42
C THR A 402 -9.30 0.70 -13.89
N TYR A 403 -8.15 1.13 -13.38
CA TYR A 403 -7.95 2.41 -12.71
C TYR A 403 -7.13 3.41 -13.53
N THR A 404 -6.90 3.12 -14.81
CA THR A 404 -6.17 3.99 -15.73
C THR A 404 -6.67 5.43 -15.68
N GLY A 405 -5.79 6.41 -15.59
CA GLY A 405 -6.14 7.84 -15.56
C GLY A 405 -6.74 8.33 -14.23
N THR A 406 -6.82 7.46 -13.21
CA THR A 406 -7.19 7.86 -11.84
C THR A 406 -5.94 8.11 -10.99
N PHE A 407 -6.14 8.36 -9.68
CA PHE A 407 -5.02 8.53 -8.75
C PHE A 407 -4.41 7.19 -8.30
N GLN A 408 -5.12 6.07 -8.46
CA GLN A 408 -4.71 4.77 -7.93
C GLN A 408 -3.35 4.31 -8.46
N PRO A 409 -3.04 4.38 -9.77
CA PRO A 409 -1.78 3.84 -10.26
C PRO A 409 -0.58 4.62 -9.71
N LYS A 410 -0.73 5.95 -9.58
CA LYS A 410 0.29 6.81 -8.97
C LYS A 410 0.47 6.51 -7.49
N GLN A 411 -0.63 6.30 -6.76
CA GLN A 411 -0.59 5.93 -5.34
C GLN A 411 0.05 4.56 -5.13
N GLN A 412 -0.30 3.55 -5.92
CA GLN A 412 0.30 2.23 -5.82
C GLN A 412 1.80 2.28 -6.05
N PHE A 413 2.26 3.00 -7.08
CA PHE A 413 3.68 3.17 -7.33
C PHE A 413 4.40 3.85 -6.15
N GLN A 414 3.77 4.83 -5.50
CA GLN A 414 4.28 5.44 -4.27
C GLN A 414 4.34 4.46 -3.10
N ILE A 415 3.36 3.58 -2.94
CA ILE A 415 3.39 2.50 -1.94
C ILE A 415 4.55 1.55 -2.23
N THR A 416 4.78 1.19 -3.49
CA THR A 416 5.94 0.38 -3.87
C THR A 416 7.27 1.02 -3.46
N ARG A 417 7.41 2.35 -3.64
CA ARG A 417 8.59 3.08 -3.16
C ARG A 417 8.78 2.96 -1.66
N VAL A 418 7.70 3.07 -0.87
CA VAL A 418 7.77 2.83 0.57
C VAL A 418 8.22 1.41 0.88
N ARG A 419 7.72 0.40 0.16
CA ARG A 419 8.10 -1.00 0.40
C ARG A 419 9.58 -1.27 0.07
N ALA A 420 10.08 -0.67 -1.01
CA ALA A 420 11.52 -0.73 -1.35
C ALA A 420 12.39 -0.16 -0.20
N MET A 421 11.99 0.99 0.36
CA MET A 421 12.68 1.63 1.48
C MET A 421 12.57 0.85 2.79
N GLU A 422 11.42 0.22 3.08
CA GLU A 422 11.26 -0.61 4.28
C GLU A 422 12.15 -1.86 4.23
N LEU A 423 12.21 -2.50 3.07
CA LEU A 423 12.98 -3.73 2.87
C LEU A 423 14.46 -3.44 2.56
N ALA A 424 14.80 -2.19 2.24
CA ALA A 424 16.10 -1.80 1.70
C ALA A 424 16.52 -2.72 0.54
N GLN A 425 15.59 -2.94 -0.39
CA GLN A 425 15.80 -3.76 -1.59
C GLN A 425 15.22 -3.05 -2.81
N PRO A 426 15.89 -3.14 -3.97
CA PRO A 426 15.33 -2.67 -5.22
C PRO A 426 14.11 -3.52 -5.60
N ILE A 427 13.16 -2.90 -6.29
CA ILE A 427 11.93 -3.54 -6.77
C ILE A 427 11.76 -3.26 -8.26
N VAL A 428 11.56 -4.32 -9.04
CA VAL A 428 11.10 -4.22 -10.44
C VAL A 428 9.60 -4.33 -10.49
N VAL A 429 8.94 -3.36 -11.10
CA VAL A 429 7.49 -3.31 -11.24
C VAL A 429 7.14 -3.60 -12.69
N SER A 430 6.30 -4.60 -12.93
CA SER A 430 5.66 -4.87 -14.21
C SER A 430 4.16 -4.72 -14.05
N THR A 431 3.58 -3.84 -14.86
CA THR A 431 2.13 -3.61 -14.90
C THR A 431 1.58 -3.80 -16.30
N THR A 432 0.31 -4.20 -16.40
CA THR A 432 -0.36 -4.39 -17.71
C THR A 432 -0.39 -3.11 -18.53
N SER A 433 -0.78 -1.98 -17.95
CA SER A 433 -1.05 -0.72 -18.70
C SER A 433 -0.78 0.56 -17.90
N SER A 434 0.01 0.50 -16.83
CA SER A 434 0.24 1.66 -15.94
C SER A 434 1.72 1.88 -15.71
N PHE A 435 2.12 2.27 -14.49
CA PHE A 435 3.52 2.52 -14.17
C PHE A 435 4.25 1.22 -13.88
N SER A 436 4.95 0.72 -14.89
CA SER A 436 6.04 -0.24 -14.72
C SER A 436 7.36 0.50 -14.52
N GLY A 437 8.37 -0.13 -13.94
CA GLY A 437 9.62 0.57 -13.65
C GLY A 437 10.60 -0.18 -12.76
N HIS A 438 11.65 0.53 -12.38
CA HIS A 438 12.67 0.07 -11.43
C HIS A 438 12.83 1.11 -10.31
N ILE A 439 12.69 0.65 -9.08
CA ILE A 439 12.84 1.45 -7.86
C ILE A 439 14.03 0.91 -7.09
N ASP A 440 14.95 1.78 -6.65
CA ASP A 440 16.10 1.39 -5.83
C ASP A 440 15.74 1.22 -4.33
N GLU A 441 16.68 0.74 -3.52
CA GLU A 441 16.53 0.55 -2.08
C GLU A 441 16.26 1.84 -1.30
N HIS A 442 16.58 2.99 -1.87
CA HIS A 442 16.28 4.32 -1.31
C HIS A 442 14.87 4.79 -1.68
N GLY A 443 14.11 4.00 -2.45
CA GLY A 443 12.80 4.37 -2.97
C GLY A 443 12.88 5.41 -4.09
N ARG A 444 14.04 5.60 -4.73
CA ARG A 444 14.18 6.47 -5.90
C ARG A 444 13.68 5.73 -7.13
N VAL A 445 13.04 6.47 -8.02
CA VAL A 445 12.54 5.94 -9.29
C VAL A 445 13.67 6.03 -10.30
N ILE A 446 14.30 4.89 -10.63
CA ILE A 446 15.40 4.82 -11.59
C ILE A 446 14.86 4.95 -13.01
N ASP A 447 13.77 4.25 -13.30
CA ASP A 447 13.04 4.34 -14.56
C ASP A 447 11.56 4.05 -14.32
N ARG A 448 10.70 4.62 -15.17
CA ARG A 448 9.26 4.38 -15.12
C ARG A 448 8.62 4.59 -16.49
N THR A 449 7.74 3.68 -16.90
CA THR A 449 6.93 3.80 -18.10
C THR A 449 5.79 4.80 -17.92
N GLU A 450 5.05 5.05 -19.00
CA GLU A 450 3.83 5.84 -18.97
C GLU A 450 2.60 4.94 -18.89
N GLU A 451 1.50 5.52 -18.46
CA GLU A 451 0.21 4.86 -18.37
C GLU A 451 -0.46 4.78 -19.76
N ALA A 452 -1.23 3.71 -20.01
CA ALA A 452 -1.92 3.41 -21.26
C ALA A 452 -0.98 3.39 -22.49
N THR A 453 0.19 2.76 -22.32
CA THR A 453 1.18 2.55 -23.38
C THR A 453 1.73 1.13 -23.32
N SER A 454 2.18 0.57 -24.45
CA SER A 454 3.04 -0.62 -24.44
C SER A 454 4.49 -0.19 -24.28
N ALA A 455 5.26 -0.95 -23.50
CA ALA A 455 6.67 -0.69 -23.27
C ALA A 455 7.40 -1.94 -22.78
N SER A 456 8.68 -1.99 -23.08
CA SER A 456 9.60 -2.98 -22.48
C SER A 456 10.92 -2.34 -22.09
N ARG A 457 11.53 -2.87 -21.04
CA ARG A 457 12.80 -2.37 -20.47
C ARG A 457 13.64 -3.54 -19.97
N ILE A 458 14.96 -3.39 -20.04
CA ILE A 458 15.90 -4.34 -19.42
C ILE A 458 16.53 -3.62 -18.23
N TYR A 459 16.36 -4.17 -17.03
CA TYR A 459 16.93 -3.62 -15.81
C TYR A 459 17.98 -4.56 -15.26
N LYS A 460 19.17 -4.04 -14.97
CA LYS A 460 20.16 -4.74 -14.15
C LYS A 460 19.88 -4.42 -12.69
N VAL A 461 19.61 -5.45 -11.90
CA VAL A 461 19.15 -5.30 -10.52
C VAL A 461 20.10 -6.06 -9.61
N PRO A 462 20.66 -5.43 -8.56
CA PRO A 462 21.47 -6.15 -7.58
C PRO A 462 20.61 -7.13 -6.79
N ILE A 463 21.13 -8.34 -6.58
CA ILE A 463 20.47 -9.42 -5.84
C ILE A 463 21.22 -9.72 -4.54
N GLY A 464 20.46 -10.03 -3.49
CA GLY A 464 21.04 -10.42 -2.19
C GLY A 464 20.00 -10.42 -1.08
N THR A 465 20.36 -10.81 0.13
CA THR A 465 19.41 -10.85 1.26
C THR A 465 19.64 -9.67 2.20
N VAL A 466 18.60 -8.87 2.46
CA VAL A 466 18.62 -7.82 3.50
C VAL A 466 17.57 -8.12 4.55
N LYS A 467 17.93 -7.92 5.82
CA LYS A 467 16.98 -7.94 6.93
C LYS A 467 17.04 -6.61 7.66
N THR A 468 16.08 -5.75 7.35
CA THR A 468 15.95 -4.47 8.02
C THR A 468 15.19 -4.62 9.35
N PRO A 469 15.44 -3.77 10.35
CA PRO A 469 14.65 -3.77 11.59
C PRO A 469 13.15 -3.55 11.35
N ALA A 470 12.78 -2.80 10.29
CA ALA A 470 11.39 -2.53 9.91
C ALA A 470 10.52 -3.81 9.85
N VAL A 471 11.06 -4.90 9.30
CA VAL A 471 10.39 -6.21 9.14
C VAL A 471 9.87 -6.77 10.47
N TYR A 472 10.54 -6.44 11.58
CA TYR A 472 10.19 -6.92 12.93
C TYR A 472 9.51 -5.84 13.77
N VAL A 473 9.89 -4.58 13.59
CA VAL A 473 9.40 -3.45 14.38
C VAL A 473 7.97 -3.05 13.99
N GLY A 474 7.59 -3.11 12.71
CA GLY A 474 6.29 -2.61 12.24
C GLY A 474 5.10 -3.19 13.01
N LYS A 475 5.05 -4.51 13.13
CA LYS A 475 3.99 -5.23 13.87
C LYS A 475 4.01 -4.91 15.36
N VAL A 476 5.18 -4.74 15.96
CA VAL A 476 5.32 -4.37 17.37
C VAL A 476 4.77 -2.96 17.60
N VAL A 477 5.08 -2.01 16.72
CA VAL A 477 4.58 -0.63 16.80
C VAL A 477 3.07 -0.60 16.70
N ASP A 478 2.48 -1.37 15.79
CA ASP A 478 1.02 -1.48 15.65
C ASP A 478 0.34 -1.91 16.96
N TYR A 479 0.75 -3.04 17.53
CA TYR A 479 0.17 -3.56 18.77
C TYR A 479 0.47 -2.64 19.97
N LEU A 480 1.65 -2.03 20.02
CA LEU A 480 1.99 -1.06 21.05
C LEU A 480 1.07 0.17 20.96
N CYS A 481 0.89 0.74 19.77
CA CYS A 481 0.04 1.89 19.55
C CYS A 481 -1.43 1.58 19.92
N LEU A 482 -1.93 0.41 19.53
CA LEU A 482 -3.25 -0.05 19.91
C LEU A 482 -3.39 -0.18 21.43
N THR A 483 -2.41 -0.82 22.10
CA THR A 483 -2.41 -1.01 23.56
C THR A 483 -2.36 0.33 24.29
N VAL A 484 -1.45 1.23 23.92
CA VAL A 484 -1.35 2.59 24.48
C VAL A 484 -2.65 3.35 24.31
N THR A 485 -3.31 3.21 23.17
CA THR A 485 -4.60 3.85 22.89
C THR A 485 -5.69 3.32 23.83
N LEU A 486 -5.83 2.01 23.96
CA LEU A 486 -6.81 1.37 24.84
C LEU A 486 -6.59 1.73 26.32
N LEU A 487 -5.35 1.69 26.79
CA LEU A 487 -4.99 2.08 28.16
C LEU A 487 -5.30 3.56 28.42
N SER A 488 -4.99 4.43 27.46
CA SER A 488 -5.28 5.87 27.57
C SER A 488 -6.79 6.12 27.67
N ILE A 489 -7.61 5.42 26.87
CA ILE A 489 -9.07 5.49 26.96
C ILE A 489 -9.54 4.97 28.33
N GLY A 490 -9.06 3.81 28.79
CA GLY A 490 -9.41 3.24 30.09
C GLY A 490 -9.12 4.18 31.26
N ALA A 491 -7.96 4.84 31.25
CA ALA A 491 -7.57 5.82 32.26
C ALA A 491 -8.52 7.04 32.32
N THR A 492 -9.13 7.44 31.20
CA THR A 492 -10.15 8.52 31.21
C THR A 492 -11.47 8.11 31.85
N VAL A 493 -11.83 6.83 31.78
CA VAL A 493 -13.06 6.29 32.39
C VAL A 493 -12.88 6.14 33.91
N VAL A 494 -11.72 5.65 34.36
CA VAL A 494 -11.43 5.48 35.80
C VAL A 494 -11.42 6.83 36.54
N LYS A 495 -10.83 7.88 35.95
CA LYS A 495 -10.83 9.24 36.52
C LYS A 495 -12.22 9.88 36.65
N ARG A 496 -13.24 9.33 35.98
CA ARG A 496 -14.63 9.82 36.02
C ARG A 496 -15.50 9.16 37.09
N ARG A 497 -15.05 8.07 37.75
CA ARG A 497 -15.79 7.55 38.90
C ARG A 497 -15.69 8.55 40.05
N PRO A 498 -16.82 9.03 40.62
CA PRO A 498 -16.77 9.86 41.81
C PRO A 498 -16.07 9.06 42.90
N ARG A 499 -15.09 9.66 43.58
CA ARG A 499 -14.75 9.19 44.93
C ARG A 499 -16.05 9.31 45.72
N HIS A 500 -16.68 8.18 46.06
CA HIS A 500 -17.69 8.18 47.10
C HIS A 500 -17.01 8.71 48.35
N THR A 501 -17.21 9.99 48.64
CA THR A 501 -16.97 10.57 49.94
C THR A 501 -17.81 9.75 50.90
N LYS A 502 -17.17 8.88 51.70
CA LYS A 502 -17.79 8.30 52.87
C LYS A 502 -18.19 9.50 53.75
N ILE A 503 -19.48 9.80 53.76
CA ILE A 503 -20.07 10.67 54.78
C ILE A 503 -20.01 9.80 56.06
N ASN A 504 -19.00 10.05 56.88
CA ASN A 504 -18.99 9.55 58.25
C ASN A 504 -20.05 10.34 59.01
N PHE A 505 -21.14 9.68 59.39
CA PHE A 505 -21.97 10.15 60.49
C PHE A 505 -21.21 9.84 61.77
N HIS A 506 -20.70 10.88 62.41
CA HIS A 506 -20.41 10.85 63.84
C HIS A 506 -21.57 11.56 64.54
N ASP A 507 -22.20 10.76 65.41
CA ASP A 507 -23.06 11.04 66.57
C ASP A 507 -24.32 11.91 66.40
#